data_AF-A0A077QX07-F1
#
_entry.id   AF-A0A077QX07-F1
#
_cell.length_a   1.000
_cell.length_b   1.000
_cell.length_c   1.000
_cell.angle_alpha   90.00
_cell.angle_beta   90.00
_cell.angle_gamma   90.00
#
_symmetry.space_group_name_H-M   'P 1'
#
loop_
_entity.id
_entity.type
_entity.pdbx_description
1 polymer ?
#
loop_
_entity_poly.entity_id
_entity_poly.type
_entity_poly.pdbx_seq_one_letter_code
_entity_poly.pdbx_strand_id
1 'polypeptide(L)'
;MQTSALQSAASPSKPKSKFSHDLVGVFVILVEPCTPRAQLCYDKLQRLRQKYDQAYRRWLPHITLIPPFILNGRNGQIDESLTSRRLRLERLIQLHEQKLSQIAQAARQACAGHESHSLLLDQVSAFSLPKYANIHLRPFPTNFEDKTTRQKAAASLKEKQGEFEPSAAESVEDTSSRRIVELQKALQDAVQPLLRTLKRNPRRQQSDASDEQRNAFKPHVSVGQAKTSRATWVLNADAKKVLKVKGNNRVSQERIEFGMLCKVDKVQLMVKERGSESPYQVHLELPLSK
;
A
#
# COMPACT_ATOMS: atom_id res chain seq x y z
N MET A 1 -58.38 13.42 -35.78
CA MET A 1 -57.17 14.01 -35.18
C MET A 1 -57.24 13.82 -33.66
N GLN A 2 -56.50 12.87 -33.11
CA GLN A 2 -56.36 12.68 -31.65
C GLN A 2 -54.87 12.65 -31.33
N THR A 3 -54.39 13.70 -30.65
CA THR A 3 -53.02 13.83 -30.17
C THR A 3 -52.96 13.30 -28.73
N SER A 4 -52.40 12.11 -28.55
CA SER A 4 -52.09 11.54 -27.23
C SER A 4 -50.87 12.23 -26.62
N ALA A 5 -51.08 12.92 -25.50
CA ALA A 5 -50.02 13.50 -24.68
C ALA A 5 -49.41 12.42 -23.77
N LEU A 6 -48.14 12.08 -24.00
CA LEU A 6 -47.34 11.24 -23.10
C LEU A 6 -46.85 12.09 -21.92
N GLN A 7 -47.44 11.88 -20.74
CA GLN A 7 -46.95 12.42 -19.48
C GLN A 7 -45.69 11.65 -19.05
N SER A 8 -44.53 12.31 -19.05
CA SER A 8 -43.28 11.74 -18.52
C SER A 8 -43.36 11.69 -17.00
N ALA A 9 -43.42 10.48 -16.44
CA ALA A 9 -43.32 10.28 -14.99
C ALA A 9 -41.94 10.72 -14.49
N ALA A 10 -41.92 11.72 -13.61
CA ALA A 10 -40.70 12.20 -12.95
C ALA A 10 -40.10 11.06 -12.12
N SER A 11 -38.86 10.67 -12.44
CA SER A 11 -38.14 9.65 -11.68
C SER A 11 -37.89 10.15 -10.24
N PRO A 12 -38.16 9.33 -9.20
CA PRO A 12 -37.96 9.75 -7.82
C PRO A 12 -36.50 10.15 -7.59
N SER A 13 -36.28 11.42 -7.22
CA SER A 13 -34.95 11.93 -6.91
C SER A 13 -34.40 11.18 -5.71
N LYS A 14 -33.28 10.46 -5.89
CA LYS A 14 -32.59 9.76 -4.80
C LYS A 14 -32.31 10.76 -3.67
N PRO A 15 -32.60 10.41 -2.40
CA PRO A 15 -32.34 11.30 -1.27
C PRO A 15 -30.86 11.70 -1.27
N LYS A 16 -30.61 13.02 -1.21
CA LYS A 16 -29.25 13.57 -1.13
C LYS A 16 -28.55 12.94 0.07
N SER A 17 -27.48 12.17 -0.17
CA SER A 17 -26.75 11.51 0.91
C SER A 17 -26.13 12.56 1.81
N LYS A 18 -26.46 12.55 3.11
CA LYS A 18 -25.79 13.39 4.11
C LYS A 18 -24.28 13.13 4.05
N PHE A 19 -23.48 14.16 3.86
CA PHE A 19 -22.02 14.05 3.89
C PHE A 19 -21.57 13.59 5.28
N SER A 20 -20.70 12.58 5.34
CA SER A 20 -20.12 12.15 6.61
C SER A 20 -18.94 13.06 6.97
N HIS A 21 -18.90 13.55 8.22
CA HIS A 21 -17.78 14.32 8.79
C HIS A 21 -16.56 13.44 9.15
N ASP A 22 -16.39 12.36 8.41
CA ASP A 22 -15.45 11.30 8.72
C ASP A 22 -14.22 11.46 7.84
N LEU A 23 -13.06 11.41 8.49
CA LEU A 23 -11.77 11.39 7.81
C LEU A 23 -11.25 9.96 7.77
N VAL A 24 -10.70 9.54 6.63
CA VAL A 24 -10.00 8.26 6.50
C VAL A 24 -8.51 8.53 6.54
N GLY A 25 -7.80 7.89 7.46
CA GLY A 25 -6.34 7.90 7.54
C GLY A 25 -5.74 6.55 7.14
N VAL A 26 -4.51 6.56 6.65
CA VAL A 26 -3.73 5.36 6.30
C VAL A 26 -2.23 5.64 6.48
N PHE A 27 -1.47 4.64 6.93
CA PHE A 27 -0.01 4.71 6.94
C PHE A 27 0.57 3.87 5.81
N VAL A 28 1.42 4.49 5.00
CA VAL A 28 2.03 3.85 3.83
C VAL A 28 3.51 4.20 3.73
N ILE A 29 4.24 3.42 2.93
CA ILE A 29 5.51 3.83 2.31
C ILE A 29 5.23 4.02 0.82
N LEU A 30 5.51 5.21 0.29
CA LEU A 30 5.50 5.43 -1.16
C LEU A 30 6.75 4.79 -1.79
N VAL A 31 6.57 4.15 -2.94
CA VAL A 31 7.67 3.52 -3.66
C VAL A 31 8.53 4.59 -4.33
N GLU A 32 9.78 4.70 -3.90
CA GLU A 32 10.79 5.59 -4.49
C GLU A 32 11.96 4.76 -5.05
N PRO A 33 12.20 4.72 -6.37
CA PRO A 33 13.29 3.90 -6.93
C PRO A 33 14.68 4.47 -6.61
N CYS A 34 15.63 3.60 -6.21
CA CYS A 34 16.99 4.03 -5.82
C CYS A 34 17.98 4.17 -6.98
N THR A 35 17.72 3.54 -8.13
CA THR A 35 18.67 3.45 -9.25
C THR A 35 18.00 3.77 -10.58
N PRO A 36 18.76 4.17 -11.63
CA PRO A 36 18.19 4.40 -12.96
C PRO A 36 17.44 3.19 -13.51
N ARG A 37 17.94 1.97 -13.24
CA ARG A 37 17.25 0.73 -13.58
C ARG A 37 15.93 0.60 -12.82
N ALA A 38 15.93 0.84 -11.51
CA ALA A 38 14.71 0.79 -10.70
C ALA A 38 13.69 1.84 -11.18
N GLN A 39 14.13 3.01 -11.63
CA GLN A 39 13.26 4.02 -12.25
C GLN A 39 12.58 3.48 -13.52
N LEU A 40 13.32 2.79 -14.40
CA LEU A 40 12.72 2.15 -15.58
C LEU A 40 11.69 1.07 -15.21
N CYS A 41 11.95 0.29 -14.16
CA CYS A 41 10.99 -0.67 -13.61
C CYS A 41 9.74 0.06 -13.09
N TYR A 42 9.92 1.15 -12.34
CA TYR A 42 8.84 1.98 -11.79
C TYR A 42 7.95 2.56 -12.90
N ASP A 43 8.54 3.09 -13.97
CA ASP A 43 7.78 3.66 -15.09
C ASP A 43 6.94 2.59 -15.79
N LYS A 44 7.51 1.38 -16.00
CA LYS A 44 6.77 0.25 -16.56
C LYS A 44 5.65 -0.23 -15.63
N LEU A 45 5.91 -0.26 -14.31
CA LEU A 45 4.89 -0.55 -13.30
C LEU A 45 3.74 0.44 -13.40
N GLN A 46 4.02 1.73 -13.49
CA GLN A 46 2.98 2.76 -13.60
C GLN A 46 2.15 2.62 -14.88
N ARG A 47 2.77 2.24 -16.02
CA ARG A 47 2.02 1.93 -17.26
C ARG A 47 1.08 0.74 -17.09
N LEU A 48 1.50 -0.31 -16.37
CA LEU A 48 0.60 -1.43 -16.04
C LEU A 48 -0.53 -0.98 -15.12
N ARG A 49 -0.22 -0.23 -14.06
CA ARG A 49 -1.23 0.29 -13.13
C ARG A 49 -2.25 1.18 -13.85
N GLN A 50 -1.81 2.04 -14.76
CA GLN A 50 -2.72 2.87 -15.56
C GLN A 50 -3.76 2.05 -16.31
N LYS A 51 -3.40 0.85 -16.78
CA LYS A 51 -4.29 -0.04 -17.54
C LYS A 51 -5.13 -0.96 -16.65
N TYR A 52 -4.58 -1.43 -15.53
CA TYR A 52 -5.16 -2.53 -14.76
C TYR A 52 -5.52 -2.21 -13.31
N ASP A 53 -5.14 -1.04 -12.77
CA ASP A 53 -5.39 -0.64 -11.39
C ASP A 53 -6.43 0.50 -11.31
N GLN A 54 -7.62 0.20 -10.81
CA GLN A 54 -8.66 1.21 -10.59
C GLN A 54 -8.26 2.28 -9.57
N ALA A 55 -7.24 2.02 -8.74
CA ALA A 55 -6.68 2.99 -7.81
C ALA A 55 -5.57 3.86 -8.41
N TYR A 56 -5.17 3.66 -9.68
CA TYR A 56 -4.04 4.37 -10.30
C TYR A 56 -4.10 5.88 -10.12
N ARG A 57 -5.24 6.52 -10.42
CA ARG A 57 -5.41 7.98 -10.28
C ARG A 57 -5.54 8.46 -8.84
N ARG A 58 -5.79 7.54 -7.91
CA ARG A 58 -6.07 7.88 -6.50
C ARG A 58 -4.81 7.80 -5.64
N TRP A 59 -3.85 6.92 -5.97
CA TRP A 59 -2.66 6.68 -5.16
C TRP A 59 -1.48 6.28 -6.03
N LEU A 60 -0.29 6.80 -5.67
CA LEU A 60 0.99 6.30 -6.17
C LEU A 60 1.24 4.85 -5.73
N PRO A 61 2.18 4.11 -6.36
CA PRO A 61 2.55 2.79 -5.89
C PRO A 61 3.08 2.90 -4.46
N HIS A 62 2.56 2.05 -3.57
CA HIS A 62 2.83 2.13 -2.14
C HIS A 62 2.74 0.76 -1.47
N ILE A 63 3.31 0.66 -0.28
CA ILE A 63 3.14 -0.46 0.65
C ILE A 63 2.28 0.05 1.82
N THR A 64 1.13 -0.59 2.07
CA THR A 64 0.27 -0.23 3.21
C THR A 64 0.82 -0.85 4.49
N LEU A 65 1.15 -0.04 5.50
CA LEU A 65 1.66 -0.52 6.79
C LEU A 65 0.53 -0.71 7.81
N ILE A 66 -0.38 0.26 7.89
CA ILE A 66 -1.59 0.18 8.71
C ILE A 66 -2.80 0.32 7.78
N PRO A 67 -3.75 -0.63 7.78
CA PRO A 67 -4.97 -0.53 6.98
C PRO A 67 -5.74 0.77 7.26
N PRO A 68 -6.61 1.21 6.32
CA PRO A 68 -7.37 2.44 6.51
C PRO A 68 -8.19 2.45 7.80
N PHE A 69 -8.09 3.54 8.56
CA PHE A 69 -8.86 3.79 9.78
C PHE A 69 -9.73 5.05 9.62
N ILE A 70 -10.82 5.12 10.39
CA ILE A 70 -11.82 6.20 10.30
C ILE A 70 -11.80 7.04 11.57
N LEU A 71 -11.62 8.35 11.40
CA LEU A 71 -11.80 9.34 12.44
C LEU A 71 -13.22 9.90 12.35
N ASN A 72 -14.09 9.49 13.27
CA ASN A 72 -15.48 9.92 13.29
C ASN A 72 -15.59 11.37 13.82
N GLY A 73 -16.22 12.24 13.04
CA GLY A 73 -16.55 13.61 13.46
C GLY A 73 -17.68 13.60 14.48
N ARG A 74 -17.74 14.61 15.36
CA ARG A 74 -19.00 14.92 16.05
C ARG A 74 -19.98 15.51 15.02
N ASN A 75 -21.29 15.42 15.26
CA ASN A 75 -22.35 15.93 14.37
C ASN A 75 -22.36 17.47 14.28
N GLY A 76 -21.24 18.09 13.91
CA GLY A 76 -21.16 19.50 13.58
C GLY A 76 -21.57 19.68 12.13
N GLN A 77 -22.50 20.58 11.85
CA GLN A 77 -22.83 20.96 10.48
C GLN A 77 -21.58 21.55 9.82
N ILE A 78 -20.92 20.81 8.94
CA ILE A 78 -20.00 21.42 7.98
C ILE A 78 -20.89 22.14 6.98
N ASP A 79 -20.69 23.44 6.88
CA ASP A 79 -21.41 24.28 5.92
C ASP A 79 -21.22 23.71 4.50
N GLU A 80 -22.33 23.28 3.89
CA GLU A 80 -22.35 22.75 2.52
C GLU A 80 -21.98 23.84 1.49
N SER A 81 -21.95 25.11 1.89
CA SER A 81 -21.51 26.24 1.05
C SER A 81 -20.03 26.18 0.67
N LEU A 82 -19.22 25.35 1.33
CA LEU A 82 -17.82 25.11 0.96
C LEU A 82 -17.73 24.35 -0.38
N THR A 83 -17.72 25.11 -1.47
CA THR A 83 -17.75 24.60 -2.85
C THR A 83 -16.48 23.83 -3.23
N SER A 84 -15.31 24.20 -2.69
CA SER A 84 -14.06 23.51 -3.01
C SER A 84 -13.85 22.26 -2.16
N ARG A 85 -13.62 21.12 -2.83
CA ARG A 85 -13.23 19.85 -2.20
C ARG A 85 -11.99 19.99 -1.31
N ARG A 86 -11.03 20.84 -1.72
CA ARG A 86 -9.80 21.09 -0.95
C ARG A 86 -10.12 21.71 0.41
N LEU A 87 -10.95 22.76 0.42
CA LEU A 87 -11.38 23.43 1.64
C LEU A 87 -12.16 22.49 2.57
N ARG A 88 -12.98 21.60 2.00
CA ARG A 88 -13.69 20.56 2.78
C ARG A 88 -12.72 19.61 3.48
N LEU A 89 -11.69 19.11 2.77
CA LEU A 89 -10.70 18.23 3.39
C LEU A 89 -9.88 18.96 4.46
N GLU A 90 -9.43 20.19 4.19
CA GLU A 90 -8.71 21.02 5.17
C GLU A 90 -9.55 21.23 6.43
N ARG A 91 -10.85 21.48 6.29
CA ARG A 91 -11.77 21.59 7.43
C ARG A 91 -11.93 20.28 8.21
N LEU A 92 -11.98 19.14 7.52
CA LEU A 92 -11.99 17.82 8.18
C LEU A 92 -10.68 17.56 8.93
N ILE A 93 -9.53 17.94 8.37
CA ILE A 93 -8.23 17.83 9.04
C ILE A 93 -8.23 18.68 10.31
N GLN A 94 -8.68 19.93 10.25
CA GLN A 94 -8.82 20.80 11.43
C GLN A 94 -9.74 20.18 12.50
N LEU A 95 -10.89 19.64 12.10
CA LEU A 95 -11.82 18.99 13.02
C LEU A 95 -11.19 17.81 13.78
N HIS A 96 -10.23 17.13 13.14
CA HIS A 96 -9.56 15.94 13.68
C HIS A 96 -8.13 16.18 14.14
N GLU A 97 -7.68 17.45 14.21
CA GLU A 97 -6.28 17.82 14.42
C GLU A 97 -5.68 17.18 15.67
N GLN A 98 -6.38 17.27 16.81
CA GLN A 98 -5.90 16.68 18.07
C GLN A 98 -5.66 15.16 17.96
N LYS A 99 -6.58 14.43 17.32
CA LYS A 99 -6.47 12.97 17.15
C LYS A 99 -5.35 12.62 16.17
N LEU A 100 -5.28 13.35 15.05
CA LEU A 100 -4.22 13.18 14.05
C LEU A 100 -2.85 13.45 14.67
N SER A 101 -2.71 14.50 15.49
CA SER A 101 -1.47 14.84 16.19
C SER A 101 -1.02 13.72 17.14
N GLN A 102 -1.93 13.17 17.94
CA GLN A 102 -1.62 12.05 18.84
C GLN A 102 -1.18 10.79 18.07
N ILE A 103 -1.92 10.44 17.01
CA ILE A 103 -1.59 9.31 16.14
C ILE A 103 -0.23 9.52 15.46
N ALA A 104 0.02 10.71 14.93
CA ALA A 104 1.27 11.08 14.28
C ALA A 104 2.45 11.06 15.26
N GLN A 105 2.26 11.53 16.50
CA GLN A 105 3.31 11.51 17.53
C GLN A 105 3.70 10.08 17.89
N ALA A 106 2.74 9.19 18.13
CA ALA A 106 3.00 7.78 18.41
C ALA A 106 3.72 7.10 17.22
N ALA A 107 3.24 7.35 16.00
CA ALA A 107 3.87 6.81 14.79
C ALA A 107 5.30 7.35 14.60
N ARG A 108 5.55 8.63 14.90
CA ARG A 108 6.89 9.25 14.82
C ARG A 108 7.87 8.58 15.77
N GLN A 109 7.45 8.28 17.00
CA GLN A 109 8.28 7.58 17.99
C GLN A 109 8.67 6.18 17.50
N ALA A 110 7.72 5.43 16.93
CA ALA A 110 8.01 4.15 16.30
C ALA A 110 9.00 4.31 15.13
N CYS A 111 8.75 5.24 14.20
CA CYS A 111 9.61 5.49 13.04
C CYS A 111 11.05 5.85 13.43
N ALA A 112 11.24 6.62 14.51
CA ALA A 112 12.57 7.03 14.98
C ALA A 112 13.45 5.88 15.46
N GLY A 113 12.86 4.71 15.79
CA GLY A 113 13.59 3.50 16.17
C GLY A 113 14.02 2.61 15.01
N HIS A 114 13.72 2.99 13.76
CA HIS A 114 14.05 2.20 12.57
C HIS A 114 14.93 2.98 11.61
N GLU A 115 15.99 2.34 11.12
CA GLU A 115 16.88 2.89 10.11
C GLU A 115 16.26 2.93 8.72
N SER A 116 16.60 3.99 8.00
CA SER A 116 16.43 4.07 6.55
C SER A 116 17.16 2.91 5.88
N HIS A 117 16.51 2.27 4.91
CA HIS A 117 17.08 1.13 4.21
C HIS A 117 16.58 1.07 2.77
N SER A 118 17.17 0.17 1.98
CA SER A 118 16.65 -0.17 0.66
C SER A 118 15.84 -1.46 0.75
N LEU A 119 14.76 -1.55 -0.04
CA LEU A 119 13.90 -2.71 -0.14
C LEU A 119 13.87 -3.18 -1.61
N LEU A 120 14.30 -4.41 -1.86
CA LEU A 120 14.24 -5.00 -3.19
C LEU A 120 12.86 -5.63 -3.42
N LEU A 121 12.10 -5.14 -4.39
CA LEU A 121 10.86 -5.77 -4.86
C LEU A 121 11.15 -6.65 -6.07
N ASP A 122 11.28 -7.95 -5.87
CA ASP A 122 11.70 -8.91 -6.88
C ASP A 122 10.68 -10.03 -7.14
N GLN A 123 9.64 -10.18 -6.32
CA GLN A 123 8.64 -11.21 -6.53
C GLN A 123 7.37 -10.66 -7.15
N VAL A 124 6.72 -11.47 -8.00
CA VAL A 124 5.36 -11.24 -8.48
C VAL A 124 4.44 -12.29 -7.91
N SER A 125 3.35 -11.86 -7.30
CA SER A 125 2.36 -12.73 -6.68
C SER A 125 0.94 -12.28 -6.98
N ALA A 126 -0.03 -13.12 -6.62
CA ALA A 126 -1.44 -12.86 -6.73
C ALA A 126 -2.16 -13.29 -5.44
N PHE A 127 -3.20 -12.56 -5.05
CA PHE A 127 -4.22 -13.09 -4.13
C PHE A 127 -5.60 -12.94 -4.75
N SER A 128 -6.45 -13.94 -4.51
CA SER A 128 -7.80 -13.99 -5.05
C SER A 128 -8.77 -13.31 -4.08
N LEU A 129 -9.58 -12.39 -4.60
CA LEU A 129 -10.75 -11.83 -3.93
C LEU A 129 -12.02 -12.31 -4.66
N PRO A 130 -13.21 -12.23 -4.02
CA PRO A 130 -14.44 -12.72 -4.63
C PRO A 130 -14.76 -12.14 -6.01
N LYS A 131 -14.32 -10.90 -6.29
CA LYS A 131 -14.63 -10.19 -7.55
C LYS A 131 -13.47 -10.13 -8.55
N TYR A 132 -12.23 -10.34 -8.11
CA TYR A 132 -11.03 -10.19 -8.92
C TYR A 132 -9.81 -10.77 -8.20
N ALA A 133 -8.74 -11.07 -8.94
CA ALA A 133 -7.41 -11.30 -8.40
C ALA A 133 -6.61 -10.00 -8.39
N ASN A 134 -5.89 -9.72 -7.30
CA ASN A 134 -4.94 -8.61 -7.24
C ASN A 134 -3.53 -9.12 -7.50
N ILE A 135 -2.87 -8.58 -8.51
CA ILE A 135 -1.46 -8.85 -8.81
C ILE A 135 -0.61 -7.80 -8.11
N HIS A 136 0.47 -8.23 -7.47
CA HIS A 136 1.31 -7.36 -6.65
C HIS A 136 2.78 -7.78 -6.69
N LEU A 137 3.66 -6.82 -6.44
CA LEU A 137 5.09 -7.02 -6.24
C LEU A 137 5.38 -7.23 -4.74
N ARG A 138 6.33 -8.09 -4.39
CA ARG A 138 6.76 -8.35 -3.00
C ARG A 138 8.29 -8.39 -2.90
N PRO A 139 8.86 -8.10 -1.73
CA PRO A 139 10.27 -8.32 -1.50
C PRO A 139 10.59 -9.78 -1.18
N PHE A 140 11.81 -10.22 -1.53
CA PHE A 140 12.41 -11.48 -1.08
C PHE A 140 13.57 -11.20 -0.11
N PRO A 141 13.79 -12.06 0.90
CA PRO A 141 12.89 -13.11 1.37
C PRO A 141 11.60 -12.51 1.93
N THR A 142 10.45 -13.19 1.72
CA THR A 142 9.27 -12.85 2.53
C THR A 142 9.44 -13.54 3.88
N ASN A 143 9.02 -12.92 4.97
CA ASN A 143 9.08 -13.50 6.33
C ASN A 143 8.13 -14.70 6.51
N PHE A 144 7.60 -15.22 5.40
CA PHE A 144 6.77 -16.39 5.32
C PHE A 144 7.54 -17.43 4.53
N GLU A 145 7.61 -18.64 5.08
CA GLU A 145 8.06 -19.80 4.32
C GLU A 145 7.03 -20.11 3.24
N ASP A 146 7.06 -19.37 2.12
CA ASP A 146 6.43 -19.85 0.91
C ASP A 146 7.24 -21.06 0.45
N LYS A 147 6.73 -22.26 0.74
CA LYS A 147 7.37 -23.55 0.42
C LYS A 147 7.86 -23.60 -1.03
N THR A 148 7.16 -22.92 -1.95
CA THR A 148 7.53 -22.86 -3.36
C THR A 148 8.76 -21.99 -3.64
N THR A 149 8.98 -20.95 -2.84
CA THR A 149 10.12 -20.04 -2.97
C THR A 149 11.39 -20.65 -2.40
N ARG A 150 11.29 -21.35 -1.26
CA ARG A 150 12.42 -22.06 -0.64
C ARG A 150 13.04 -23.10 -1.57
N GLN A 151 12.21 -23.83 -2.32
CA GLN A 151 12.69 -24.82 -3.29
C GLN A 151 13.46 -24.19 -4.47
N LYS A 152 13.01 -23.03 -4.97
CA LYS A 152 13.70 -22.33 -6.08
C LYS A 152 14.98 -21.65 -5.63
N ALA A 153 14.99 -21.05 -4.44
CA ALA A 153 16.19 -20.47 -3.86
C ALA A 153 17.23 -21.57 -3.58
N ALA A 154 16.81 -22.70 -3.00
CA ALA A 154 17.69 -23.85 -2.76
C ALA A 154 18.20 -24.48 -4.07
N ALA A 155 17.39 -24.53 -5.14
CA ALA A 155 17.84 -25.02 -6.44
C ALA A 155 18.88 -24.07 -7.09
N SER A 156 18.66 -22.75 -7.01
CA SER A 156 19.59 -21.75 -7.56
C SER A 156 20.91 -21.70 -6.79
N LEU A 157 20.88 -21.97 -5.48
CA LEU A 157 22.08 -22.09 -4.65
C LEU A 157 22.86 -23.38 -4.96
N LYS A 158 22.16 -24.50 -5.21
CA LYS A 158 22.81 -25.78 -5.56
C LYS A 158 23.52 -25.77 -6.91
N GLU A 159 23.01 -25.04 -7.91
CA GLU A 159 23.70 -24.88 -9.20
C GLU A 159 24.98 -24.04 -9.10
N LYS A 160 25.14 -23.23 -8.05
CA LYS A 160 26.31 -22.37 -7.83
C LYS A 160 27.32 -22.91 -6.83
N GLN A 161 27.02 -24.03 -6.17
CA GLN A 161 27.87 -24.64 -5.14
C GLN A 161 29.03 -25.50 -5.68
N GLY A 162 29.30 -25.46 -6.98
CA GLY A 162 30.62 -25.83 -7.49
C GLY A 162 31.62 -24.68 -7.25
N GLU A 163 32.45 -24.80 -6.22
CA GLU A 163 33.76 -24.12 -6.04
C GLU A 163 33.85 -22.71 -5.43
N PHE A 164 32.82 -22.11 -4.82
CA PHE A 164 33.01 -20.83 -4.11
C PHE A 164 32.50 -20.86 -2.67
N GLU A 165 33.43 -20.80 -1.72
CA GLU A 165 33.18 -20.53 -0.30
C GLU A 165 32.40 -19.20 -0.15
N PRO A 166 31.24 -19.20 0.53
CA PRO A 166 30.46 -17.97 0.74
C PRO A 166 31.23 -17.05 1.70
N SER A 167 31.77 -15.95 1.16
CA SER A 167 32.38 -14.91 2.00
C SER A 167 31.32 -14.29 2.91
N ALA A 168 31.67 -13.99 4.17
CA ALA A 168 30.81 -13.48 5.24
C ALA A 168 30.05 -12.16 4.94
N ALA A 169 30.19 -11.57 3.74
CA ALA A 169 29.51 -10.35 3.31
C ALA A 169 28.06 -10.58 2.80
N GLU A 170 27.60 -11.83 2.62
CA GLU A 170 26.25 -12.13 2.11
C GLU A 170 25.12 -12.01 3.17
N SER A 171 25.40 -11.58 4.41
CA SER A 171 24.37 -11.44 5.46
C SER A 171 23.51 -10.17 5.38
N VAL A 172 23.78 -9.27 4.43
CA VAL A 172 23.12 -7.95 4.38
C VAL A 172 21.75 -7.99 3.67
N GLU A 173 21.56 -8.87 2.68
CA GLU A 173 20.34 -8.89 1.84
C GLU A 173 19.10 -9.49 2.56
N ASP A 174 19.27 -10.37 3.55
CA ASP A 174 18.13 -10.96 4.31
C ASP A 174 17.49 -9.94 5.29
N THR A 175 18.07 -8.74 5.45
CA THR A 175 17.62 -7.79 6.49
C THR A 175 16.49 -6.86 6.05
N SER A 176 16.37 -6.50 4.77
CA SER A 176 15.43 -5.43 4.36
C SER A 176 13.96 -5.81 4.54
N SER A 177 13.59 -7.03 4.18
CA SER A 177 12.21 -7.50 4.32
C SER A 177 11.81 -7.68 5.79
N ARG A 178 12.78 -8.06 6.65
CA ARG A 178 12.56 -8.14 8.10
C ARG A 178 12.36 -6.74 8.68
N ARG A 179 13.22 -5.79 8.32
CA ARG A 179 13.14 -4.37 8.76
C ARG A 179 11.77 -3.75 8.45
N ILE A 180 11.20 -3.95 7.27
CA ILE A 180 9.86 -3.39 6.96
C ILE A 180 8.74 -4.04 7.75
N VAL A 181 8.85 -5.32 8.09
CA VAL A 181 7.85 -6.01 8.93
C VAL A 181 7.99 -5.60 10.39
N GLU A 182 9.21 -5.43 10.88
CA GLU A 182 9.48 -4.87 12.22
C GLU A 182 8.95 -3.44 12.33
N LEU A 183 9.20 -2.59 11.33
CA LEU A 183 8.65 -1.24 11.25
C LEU A 183 7.12 -1.25 11.28
N GLN A 184 6.50 -2.14 10.49
CA GLN A 184 5.05 -2.27 10.48
C GLN A 184 4.50 -2.67 11.85
N LYS A 185 5.14 -3.65 12.50
CA LYS A 185 4.75 -4.12 13.83
C LYS A 185 4.89 -3.00 14.87
N ALA A 186 6.02 -2.30 14.90
CA ALA A 186 6.25 -1.19 15.82
C ALA A 186 5.22 -0.06 15.63
N LEU A 187 4.90 0.28 14.38
CA LEU A 187 3.83 1.24 14.07
C LEU A 187 2.46 0.76 14.54
N GLN A 188 2.15 -0.51 14.31
CA GLN A 188 0.88 -1.09 14.74
C GLN A 188 0.75 -1.06 16.26
N ASP A 189 1.77 -1.49 16.99
CA ASP A 189 1.79 -1.49 18.45
C ASP A 189 1.65 -0.07 19.02
N ALA A 190 2.28 0.92 18.40
CA ALA A 190 2.20 2.32 18.83
C ALA A 190 0.83 2.97 18.53
N VAL A 191 0.26 2.72 17.34
CA VAL A 191 -0.92 3.44 16.85
C VAL A 191 -2.24 2.74 17.21
N GLN A 192 -2.25 1.40 17.26
CA GLN A 192 -3.47 0.61 17.47
C GLN A 192 -4.22 0.94 18.79
N PRO A 193 -3.55 1.19 19.94
CA PRO A 193 -4.24 1.60 21.16
C PRO A 193 -5.09 2.87 20.95
N LEU A 194 -4.53 3.86 20.26
CA LEU A 194 -5.21 5.10 19.93
C LEU A 194 -6.40 4.84 19.00
N LEU A 195 -6.23 3.99 17.98
CA LEU A 195 -7.31 3.64 17.05
C LEU A 195 -8.44 2.84 17.71
N ARG A 196 -8.16 2.02 18.72
CA ARG A 196 -9.17 1.26 19.48
C ARG A 196 -10.11 2.20 20.24
N THR A 197 -9.61 3.30 20.80
CA THR A 197 -10.46 4.30 21.49
C THR A 197 -11.46 5.00 20.56
N LEU A 198 -11.21 4.98 19.25
CA LEU A 198 -12.06 5.61 18.24
C LEU A 198 -13.24 4.73 17.82
N LYS A 199 -13.17 3.41 18.05
CA LYS A 199 -14.23 2.46 17.71
C LYS A 199 -15.35 2.54 18.77
N ARG A 200 -16.51 3.10 18.39
CA ARG A 200 -17.69 3.25 19.29
C ARG A 200 -18.32 1.93 19.77
N ASN A 201 -17.93 0.77 19.23
CA ASN A 201 -18.49 -0.54 19.58
C ASN A 201 -17.43 -1.48 20.17
N PRO A 202 -17.29 -1.56 21.51
CA PRO A 202 -16.35 -2.47 22.17
C PRO A 202 -16.74 -3.95 21.97
N ARG A 203 -18.03 -4.26 21.73
CA ARG A 203 -18.54 -5.65 21.59
C ARG A 203 -18.00 -6.43 20.39
N ARG A 204 -17.32 -5.79 19.43
CA ARG A 204 -16.69 -6.49 18.28
C ARG A 204 -15.20 -6.78 18.45
N GLN A 205 -14.58 -6.38 19.57
CA GLN A 205 -13.12 -6.48 19.72
C GLN A 205 -12.61 -7.87 20.16
N GLN A 206 -13.47 -8.75 20.70
CA GLN A 206 -13.03 -10.08 21.16
C GLN A 206 -12.77 -11.10 20.04
N SER A 207 -13.31 -10.91 18.83
CA SER A 207 -13.03 -11.81 17.70
C SER A 207 -11.73 -11.48 16.95
N ASP A 208 -11.15 -10.31 17.16
CA ASP A 208 -10.04 -9.83 16.33
C ASP A 208 -8.69 -10.49 16.72
N ALA A 209 -8.54 -10.96 17.96
CA ALA A 209 -7.27 -11.52 18.46
C ALA A 209 -6.88 -12.86 17.79
N SER A 210 -7.84 -13.71 17.43
CA SER A 210 -7.57 -14.98 16.75
C SER A 210 -7.29 -14.79 15.26
N ASP A 211 -7.84 -13.74 14.65
CA ASP A 211 -7.57 -13.38 13.25
C ASP A 211 -6.23 -12.61 13.09
N GLU A 212 -5.75 -11.91 14.12
CA GLU A 212 -4.43 -11.25 14.11
C GLU A 212 -3.29 -12.27 13.91
N GLN A 213 -3.39 -13.49 14.48
CA GLN A 213 -2.40 -14.55 14.24
C GLN A 213 -2.43 -15.13 12.82
N ARG A 214 -3.59 -15.07 12.14
CA ARG A 214 -3.75 -15.64 10.79
C ARG A 214 -3.37 -14.67 9.69
N ASN A 215 -3.37 -13.36 9.98
CA ASN A 215 -3.16 -12.29 9.01
C ASN A 215 -1.81 -11.62 9.19
N ALA A 216 -0.75 -12.43 9.15
CA ALA A 216 0.59 -11.88 9.20
C ALA A 216 0.84 -10.91 8.04
N PHE A 217 1.46 -9.77 8.34
CA PHE A 217 1.68 -8.66 7.42
C PHE A 217 2.56 -9.09 6.24
N LYS A 218 2.05 -8.92 5.01
CA LYS A 218 2.74 -9.25 3.76
C LYS A 218 3.03 -7.94 3.00
N PRO A 219 4.24 -7.38 3.09
CA PRO A 219 4.56 -6.15 2.37
C PRO A 219 4.42 -6.38 0.87
N HIS A 220 3.64 -5.52 0.22
CA HIS A 220 3.39 -5.63 -1.21
C HIS A 220 3.02 -4.29 -1.84
N VAL A 221 3.26 -4.20 -3.15
CA VAL A 221 2.86 -3.06 -4.00
C VAL A 221 1.90 -3.58 -5.07
N SER A 222 0.67 -3.06 -5.11
CA SER A 222 -0.30 -3.47 -6.13
C SER A 222 0.13 -3.05 -7.55
N VAL A 223 0.03 -3.99 -8.48
CA VAL A 223 0.23 -3.79 -9.93
C VAL A 223 -1.11 -3.56 -10.63
N GLY A 224 -2.14 -4.31 -10.25
CA GLY A 224 -3.45 -4.22 -10.88
C GLY A 224 -4.38 -5.36 -10.51
N GLN A 225 -5.57 -5.34 -11.10
CA GLN A 225 -6.69 -6.21 -10.78
C GLN A 225 -7.18 -6.92 -12.04
N ALA A 226 -7.47 -8.22 -11.94
CA ALA A 226 -7.96 -9.03 -13.05
C ALA A 226 -9.20 -9.84 -12.66
N LYS A 227 -10.24 -9.84 -13.50
CA LYS A 227 -11.52 -10.51 -13.20
C LYS A 227 -11.60 -11.97 -13.65
N THR A 228 -10.67 -12.43 -14.50
CA THR A 228 -10.68 -13.78 -15.06
C THR A 228 -9.29 -14.41 -14.96
N SER A 229 -9.22 -15.75 -14.87
CA SER A 229 -7.94 -16.47 -14.77
C SER A 229 -6.99 -16.17 -15.94
N ARG A 230 -7.52 -16.03 -17.16
CA ARG A 230 -6.72 -15.62 -18.33
C ARG A 230 -6.14 -14.22 -18.14
N ALA A 231 -6.94 -13.25 -17.70
CA ALA A 231 -6.46 -11.90 -17.44
C ALA A 231 -5.42 -11.87 -16.30
N THR A 232 -5.63 -12.68 -15.25
CA THR A 232 -4.69 -12.85 -14.14
C THR A 232 -3.34 -13.38 -14.63
N TRP A 233 -3.35 -14.40 -15.49
CA TRP A 233 -2.12 -14.96 -16.08
C TRP A 233 -1.38 -13.93 -16.93
N VAL A 234 -2.08 -13.21 -17.82
CA VAL A 234 -1.49 -12.17 -18.66
C VAL A 234 -0.87 -11.07 -17.80
N LEU A 235 -1.62 -10.54 -16.82
CA LEU A 235 -1.13 -9.47 -15.95
C LEU A 235 0.05 -9.93 -15.08
N ASN A 236 0.04 -11.17 -14.58
CA ASN A 236 1.17 -11.75 -13.86
C ASN A 236 2.42 -11.88 -14.75
N ALA A 237 2.26 -12.33 -16.00
CA ALA A 237 3.34 -12.42 -16.96
C ALA A 237 3.92 -11.04 -17.30
N ASP A 238 3.07 -10.02 -17.48
CA ASP A 238 3.51 -8.66 -17.74
C ASP A 238 4.19 -8.02 -16.53
N ALA A 239 3.68 -8.24 -15.32
CA ALA A 239 4.33 -7.82 -14.08
C ALA A 239 5.72 -8.43 -13.94
N LYS A 240 5.92 -9.70 -14.32
CA LYS A 240 7.26 -10.33 -14.33
C LYS A 240 8.21 -9.66 -15.32
N LYS A 241 7.72 -9.18 -16.46
CA LYS A 241 8.54 -8.44 -17.44
C LYS A 241 9.01 -7.09 -16.89
N VAL A 242 8.24 -6.45 -16.00
CA VAL A 242 8.65 -5.21 -15.32
C VAL A 242 9.95 -5.42 -14.55
N LEU A 243 10.10 -6.56 -13.87
CA LEU A 243 11.27 -6.85 -13.03
C LEU A 243 12.51 -7.33 -13.82
N LYS A 244 12.34 -7.74 -15.09
CA LYS A 244 13.41 -8.25 -15.98
C LYS A 244 13.99 -7.18 -16.92
N VAL A 245 13.91 -5.90 -16.56
CA VAL A 245 14.46 -4.82 -17.40
C VAL A 245 15.98 -4.96 -17.49
N LYS A 246 16.50 -5.24 -18.68
CA LYS A 246 17.95 -5.18 -18.94
C LYS A 246 18.38 -3.71 -18.96
N GLY A 247 19.39 -3.36 -18.17
CA GLY A 247 20.06 -2.06 -18.29
C GLY A 247 20.90 -2.04 -19.57
N ASN A 248 20.97 -0.90 -20.25
CA ASN A 248 21.82 -0.74 -21.45
C ASN A 248 23.33 -0.63 -21.10
N ASN A 249 23.69 -0.60 -19.83
CA ASN A 249 25.08 -0.46 -19.41
C ASN A 249 25.78 -1.83 -19.45
N ARG A 250 26.64 -2.00 -20.47
CA ARG A 250 27.59 -3.12 -20.60
C ARG A 250 28.74 -3.05 -19.58
N VAL A 251 28.74 -2.08 -18.67
CA VAL A 251 29.76 -1.96 -17.64
C VAL A 251 29.42 -2.96 -16.54
N SER A 252 30.18 -4.04 -16.56
CA SER A 252 30.39 -5.06 -15.55
C SER A 252 30.06 -4.65 -14.11
N GLN A 253 29.48 -5.61 -13.37
CA GLN A 253 29.59 -5.76 -11.91
C GLN A 253 28.48 -5.33 -10.93
N GLU A 254 27.20 -5.27 -11.32
CA GLU A 254 26.14 -5.37 -10.30
C GLU A 254 25.15 -6.50 -10.57
N ARG A 255 25.24 -7.53 -9.72
CA ARG A 255 24.47 -8.79 -9.69
C ARG A 255 22.96 -8.62 -9.55
N ILE A 256 22.42 -7.39 -9.48
CA ILE A 256 20.97 -7.15 -9.40
C ILE A 256 20.39 -7.17 -10.82
N GLU A 257 20.38 -8.36 -11.43
CA GLU A 257 19.78 -8.58 -12.74
C GLU A 257 18.24 -8.59 -12.69
N PHE A 258 17.64 -8.56 -11.51
CA PHE A 258 16.20 -8.75 -11.33
C PHE A 258 15.65 -7.93 -10.16
N GLY A 259 14.45 -7.36 -10.35
CA GLY A 259 13.74 -6.63 -9.30
C GLY A 259 13.77 -5.11 -9.44
N MET A 260 13.19 -4.45 -8.44
CA MET A 260 13.10 -2.99 -8.32
C MET A 260 13.54 -2.58 -6.90
N LEU A 261 14.74 -2.02 -6.79
CA LEU A 261 15.29 -1.53 -5.53
C LEU A 261 14.65 -0.18 -5.18
N CYS A 262 14.03 -0.12 -3.99
CA CYS A 262 13.26 1.02 -3.54
C CYS A 262 13.83 1.58 -2.24
N LYS A 263 13.76 2.89 -2.06
CA LYS A 263 14.16 3.57 -0.83
C LYS A 263 13.03 3.47 0.19
N VAL A 264 13.40 3.21 1.43
CA VAL A 264 12.52 3.25 2.60
C VAL A 264 13.18 4.15 3.63
N ASP A 265 12.84 5.44 3.61
CA ASP A 265 13.41 6.47 4.48
C ASP A 265 12.35 7.26 5.26
N LYS A 266 11.07 7.07 4.95
CA LYS A 266 9.95 7.71 5.62
C LYS A 266 8.65 6.92 5.47
N VAL A 267 7.75 7.16 6.41
CA VAL A 267 6.36 6.68 6.40
C VAL A 267 5.44 7.88 6.20
N GLN A 268 4.45 7.77 5.32
CA GLN A 268 3.46 8.82 5.11
C GLN A 268 2.16 8.48 5.83
N LEU A 269 1.69 9.42 6.66
CA LEU A 269 0.29 9.49 7.07
C LEU A 269 -0.48 10.21 5.96
N MET A 270 -1.34 9.49 5.26
CA MET A 270 -2.18 10.06 4.21
C MET A 270 -3.65 10.08 4.65
N VAL A 271 -4.39 11.07 4.18
CA VAL A 271 -5.79 11.28 4.57
C VAL A 271 -6.70 11.57 3.36
N LYS A 272 -7.99 11.27 3.51
CA LYS A 272 -9.05 11.73 2.60
C LYS A 272 -10.41 11.78 3.29
N GLU A 273 -11.38 12.41 2.62
CA GLU A 273 -12.80 12.35 2.98
C GLU A 273 -13.35 10.91 2.83
N ARG A 274 -14.10 10.43 3.82
CA ARG A 274 -14.77 9.13 3.77
C ARG A 274 -15.77 9.09 2.62
N GLY A 275 -15.79 7.99 1.86
CA GLY A 275 -16.69 7.83 0.71
C GLY A 275 -16.26 8.59 -0.54
N SER A 276 -15.30 9.51 -0.43
CA SER A 276 -14.76 10.21 -1.60
C SER A 276 -13.88 9.29 -2.46
N GLU A 277 -14.02 9.45 -3.78
CA GLU A 277 -13.12 8.88 -4.79
C GLU A 277 -11.86 9.72 -5.00
N SER A 278 -11.71 10.84 -4.29
CA SER A 278 -10.53 11.68 -4.39
C SER A 278 -9.24 10.92 -4.03
N PRO A 279 -8.11 11.36 -4.59
CA PRO A 279 -6.80 10.88 -4.16
C PRO A 279 -6.60 11.10 -2.66
N TYR A 280 -5.77 10.26 -2.05
CA TYR A 280 -5.27 10.52 -0.70
C TYR A 280 -4.26 11.66 -0.77
N GLN A 281 -4.32 12.54 0.22
CA GLN A 281 -3.35 13.63 0.37
C GLN A 281 -2.37 13.25 1.48
N VAL A 282 -1.08 13.53 1.25
CA VAL A 282 -0.07 13.39 2.29
C VAL A 282 -0.36 14.45 3.35
N HIS A 283 -0.69 14.01 4.57
CA HIS A 283 -0.89 14.89 5.71
C HIS A 283 0.43 15.14 6.43
N LEU A 284 1.23 14.10 6.60
CA LEU A 284 2.52 14.17 7.28
C LEU A 284 3.49 13.11 6.76
N GLU A 285 4.76 13.49 6.66
CA GLU A 285 5.87 12.55 6.45
C GLU A 285 6.60 12.32 7.77
N LEU A 286 6.87 11.05 8.08
CA LEU A 286 7.53 10.59 9.30
C LEU A 286 8.88 9.97 8.91
N PRO A 287 9.99 10.71 9.03
CA PRO A 287 11.30 10.18 8.65
C PRO A 287 11.69 9.02 9.56
N LEU A 288 12.37 8.04 8.96
CA LEU A 288 13.11 7.00 9.65
C LEU A 288 14.46 7.57 10.14
N SER A 289 15.15 6.87 11.04
CA SER A 289 16.51 7.25 11.42
C SER A 289 17.45 7.11 10.22
N LYS A 290 18.54 7.89 10.24
CA LYS A 290 19.58 7.79 9.19
C LYS A 290 20.40 6.54 9.34
#